data_AF-A0A5K4ED68-F1
#
_entry.id   AF-A0A5K4ED68-F1
#
_cell.length_a   1.000
_cell.length_b   1.000
_cell.length_c   1.000
_cell.angle_alpha   90.00
_cell.angle_beta   90.00
_cell.angle_gamma   90.00
#
_symmetry.space_group_name_H-M   'P 1'
#
loop_
_entity.id
_entity.type
_entity.pdbx_description
1 polymer ?
#
loop_
_entity_poly.entity_id
_entity_poly.type
_entity_poly.pdbx_seq_one_letter_code
_entity_poly.pdbx_strand_id
1 'polypeptide(L)'
;MSAISLLTTFSFMNLFIRSPAIYTAELYIGLAIFCAFVVFDTQLIVEKRRNGDTDFVWHTLDLFIDFVEIFRHLLIILNSKRRRNRDED
;
A
#
# COMPACT_ATOMS: atom_id res chain seq x y z
N MET A 1 -1.61 -14.02 -13.12
CA MET A 1 -0.83 -13.48 -11.99
C MET A 1 -1.47 -12.17 -11.55
N SER A 2 -1.82 -12.01 -10.29
CA SER A 2 -2.33 -10.75 -9.74
C SER A 2 -1.18 -9.79 -9.42
N ALA A 3 -1.46 -8.49 -9.31
CA ALA A 3 -0.46 -7.48 -8.94
C ALA A 3 0.24 -7.81 -7.60
N ILE A 4 -0.52 -8.34 -6.63
CA ILE A 4 0.03 -8.82 -5.35
C ILE A 4 0.99 -9.99 -5.58
N SER A 5 0.63 -10.99 -6.40
CA SER A 5 1.52 -12.13 -6.66
C SER A 5 2.85 -11.72 -7.31
N LEU A 6 2.84 -10.68 -8.14
CA LEU A 6 4.05 -10.09 -8.73
C LEU A 6 4.90 -9.39 -7.67
N LEU A 7 4.28 -8.56 -6.81
CA LEU A 7 4.98 -7.90 -5.71
C LEU A 7 5.61 -8.92 -4.75
N THR A 8 4.87 -9.95 -4.34
CA THR A 8 5.39 -11.00 -3.46
C THR A 8 6.57 -11.73 -4.10
N THR A 9 6.51 -12.00 -5.41
CA THR A 9 7.60 -12.65 -6.14
C THR A 9 8.85 -11.77 -6.18
N PHE A 10 8.70 -10.47 -6.47
CA PHE A 10 9.82 -9.53 -6.43
C PHE A 10 10.40 -9.36 -5.03
N SER A 11 9.56 -9.30 -4.00
CA SER A 11 10.00 -9.23 -2.61
C SER A 11 10.84 -10.46 -2.23
N PHE A 12 10.38 -11.66 -2.62
CA PHE A 12 11.11 -12.91 -2.38
C PHE A 12 12.44 -12.97 -3.13
N MET A 13 12.48 -12.57 -4.40
CA MET A 13 13.73 -12.47 -5.16
C MET A 13 14.69 -11.46 -4.53
N ASN A 14 14.18 -10.33 -4.05
CA ASN A 14 14.98 -9.28 -3.45
C ASN A 14 15.61 -9.68 -2.10
N LEU A 15 15.09 -10.72 -1.44
CA LEU A 15 15.70 -11.30 -0.23
C LEU A 15 17.12 -11.86 -0.51
N PHE A 16 17.35 -12.37 -1.73
CA PHE A 16 18.65 -12.89 -2.17
C PHE A 16 19.50 -11.83 -2.87
N ILE A 17 18.87 -10.98 -3.69
CA ILE A 17 19.56 -10.00 -4.55
C ILE A 17 19.95 -8.73 -3.76
N ARG A 18 19.16 -8.33 -2.74
CA ARG A 18 19.32 -7.10 -1.94
C ARG A 18 19.51 -5.83 -2.78
N SER A 19 18.74 -5.71 -3.87
CA SER A 19 18.82 -4.54 -4.76
C SER A 19 18.05 -3.34 -4.21
N PRO A 20 18.70 -2.17 -4.02
CA PRO A 20 18.02 -0.96 -3.58
C PRO A 20 17.02 -0.42 -4.62
N ALA A 21 17.26 -0.69 -5.90
CA ALA A 21 16.35 -0.29 -6.98
C ALA A 21 15.05 -1.10 -6.97
N ILE A 22 15.14 -2.42 -6.77
CA ILE A 22 13.96 -3.30 -6.66
C ILE A 22 13.16 -2.93 -5.41
N TYR A 23 13.84 -2.70 -4.28
CA TYR A 23 13.19 -2.27 -3.04
C TYR A 23 12.43 -0.95 -3.21
N THR A 24 13.03 0.03 -3.88
CA THR A 24 12.38 1.32 -4.15
C THR A 24 11.18 1.16 -5.07
N ALA A 25 11.30 0.38 -6.15
CA ALA A 25 10.19 0.10 -7.06
C ALA A 25 9.03 -0.60 -6.33
N GLU A 26 9.32 -1.59 -5.49
CA GLU A 26 8.34 -2.31 -4.68
C GLU A 26 7.57 -1.38 -3.76
N LEU A 27 8.24 -0.44 -3.09
CA LEU A 27 7.58 0.55 -2.22
C LEU A 27 6.59 1.46 -2.98
N TYR A 28 6.99 1.97 -4.15
CA TYR A 28 6.13 2.87 -4.94
C TYR A 28 4.98 2.11 -5.62
N ILE A 29 5.24 0.91 -6.16
CA ILE A 29 4.20 0.07 -6.76
C ILE A 29 3.23 -0.42 -5.67
N GLY A 30 3.75 -0.82 -4.51
CA GLY A 30 2.94 -1.16 -3.34
C GLY A 30 2.03 -0.02 -2.92
N LEU A 31 2.57 1.19 -2.76
CA LEU A 31 1.78 2.38 -2.45
C LEU A 31 0.66 2.61 -3.48
N ALA A 32 0.95 2.50 -4.77
CA ALA A 32 -0.06 2.68 -5.82
C ALA A 32 -1.17 1.61 -5.74
N ILE A 33 -0.83 0.37 -5.42
CA ILE A 33 -1.79 -0.72 -5.23
C ILE A 33 -2.67 -0.47 -4.00
N PHE A 34 -2.10 -0.03 -2.87
CA PHE A 34 -2.89 0.31 -1.69
C PHE A 34 -3.84 1.48 -1.95
N CYS A 35 -3.42 2.51 -2.69
CA CYS A 35 -4.34 3.56 -3.13
C CYS A 35 -5.48 3.01 -4.00
N ALA A 36 -5.20 2.05 -4.88
CA ALA A 36 -6.23 1.39 -5.68
C ALA A 36 -7.20 0.56 -4.82
N PHE A 37 -6.72 -0.09 -3.74
CA PHE A 37 -7.58 -0.76 -2.78
C PHE A 37 -8.53 0.20 -2.08
N VAL A 38 -8.07 1.37 -1.63
CA VAL A 38 -8.98 2.37 -1.03
C VAL A 38 -10.08 2.78 -1.98
N VAL A 39 -9.74 3.01 -3.26
CA VAL A 39 -10.76 3.32 -4.28
C VAL A 39 -11.72 2.15 -4.44
N PHE A 40 -11.24 0.92 -4.46
CA PHE A 40 -12.06 -0.28 -4.59
C PHE A 40 -12.97 -0.49 -3.36
N ASP A 41 -12.43 -0.43 -2.16
CA ASP A 41 -13.14 -0.68 -0.90
C ASP A 41 -14.17 0.41 -0.62
N THR A 42 -13.89 1.66 -0.98
CA THR A 42 -14.91 2.71 -0.95
C THR A 42 -16.07 2.43 -1.91
N GLN A 43 -15.81 1.94 -3.13
CA GLN A 43 -16.89 1.53 -4.04
C GLN A 43 -17.68 0.34 -3.48
N LEU A 44 -16.99 -0.63 -2.89
CA LEU A 44 -17.62 -1.80 -2.28
C LEU A 44 -18.54 -1.40 -1.11
N ILE A 45 -18.09 -0.47 -0.26
CA ILE A 45 -18.91 0.08 0.83
C ILE A 45 -20.14 0.80 0.27
N VAL A 46 -20.00 1.62 -0.77
CA VAL A 46 -21.15 2.30 -1.40
C VAL A 46 -22.15 1.29 -1.95
N GLU A 47 -21.69 0.23 -2.61
CA GLU A 47 -22.56 -0.82 -3.16
C GLU A 47 -23.24 -1.64 -2.05
N LYS A 48 -22.52 -1.99 -0.98
CA LYS A 48 -23.09 -2.63 0.21
C LYS A 48 -24.20 -1.77 0.83
N ARG A 49 -23.95 -0.46 1.01
CA ARG A 49 -24.96 0.48 1.52
C ARG A 49 -26.19 0.59 0.60
N ARG A 50 -25.98 0.60 -0.73
CA ARG A 50 -27.08 0.56 -1.72
C ARG A 50 -27.92 -0.70 -1.62
N ASN A 51 -27.29 -1.83 -1.29
CA ASN A 51 -27.95 -3.11 -1.06
C ASN A 51 -28.51 -3.28 0.37
N GLY A 52 -28.54 -2.21 1.18
CA GLY A 52 -29.21 -2.18 2.47
C GLY A 52 -28.35 -2.60 3.66
N ASP A 53 -27.07 -2.95 3.47
CA ASP A 53 -26.12 -3.10 4.58
C ASP A 53 -26.05 -1.78 5.34
N THR A 54 -26.07 -1.77 6.67
CA THR A 54 -26.02 -0.54 7.49
C THR A 54 -24.85 -0.54 8.49
N ASP A 55 -23.95 -1.50 8.39
CA ASP A 55 -22.85 -1.68 9.33
C ASP A 55 -21.68 -0.71 9.07
N PHE A 56 -21.93 0.56 9.40
CA PHE A 56 -20.94 1.62 9.23
C PHE A 56 -19.71 1.45 10.14
N VAL A 57 -19.79 0.66 11.22
CA VAL A 57 -18.65 0.39 12.10
C VAL A 57 -17.63 -0.45 11.36
N TRP A 58 -18.05 -1.57 10.76
CA TRP A 58 -17.15 -2.40 9.95
C TRP A 58 -16.63 -1.66 8.72
N HIS A 59 -17.47 -0.92 8.01
CA HIS A 59 -17.01 -0.08 6.88
C HIS A 59 -15.93 0.94 7.30
N THR A 60 -16.05 1.51 8.50
CA THR A 60 -15.04 2.46 9.01
C THR A 60 -13.76 1.75 9.39
N LEU A 61 -13.84 0.54 9.97
CA LEU A 61 -12.66 -0.27 10.29
C LEU A 61 -11.90 -0.69 9.04
N ASP A 62 -12.60 -1.08 7.96
CA ASP A 62 -11.99 -1.41 6.66
C ASP A 62 -11.16 -0.22 6.14
N LEU A 63 -11.77 0.97 6.07
CA LEU A 63 -11.09 2.20 5.62
C LEU A 63 -9.97 2.66 6.57
N PHE A 64 -10.07 2.36 7.86
CA PHE A 64 -9.01 2.67 8.82
C PHE A 64 -7.76 1.82 8.58
N ILE A 65 -7.93 0.52 8.31
CA ILE A 65 -6.81 -0.37 8.01
C ILE A 65 -6.09 0.08 6.74
N ASP A 66 -6.85 0.40 5.70
CA ASP A 66 -6.35 1.00 4.46
C ASP A 66 -5.51 2.27 4.68
N PHE A 67 -6.03 3.18 5.51
CA PHE A 67 -5.32 4.41 5.85
C PHE A 67 -3.99 4.13 6.55
N VAL A 68 -3.98 3.22 7.54
CA VAL A 68 -2.75 2.84 8.27
C VAL A 68 -1.71 2.27 7.31
N GLU A 69 -2.12 1.47 6.33
CA GLU A 69 -1.22 0.85 5.37
C GLU A 69 -0.58 1.87 4.42
N ILE A 70 -1.36 2.82 3.90
CA ILE A 70 -0.84 3.94 3.10
C ILE A 70 0.09 4.81 3.95
N PHE A 71 -0.32 5.14 5.18
CA PHE A 71 0.48 5.97 6.09
C PHE A 71 1.84 5.34 6.37
N ARG A 72 1.89 4.03 6.64
CA ARG A 72 3.13 3.29 6.82
C ARG A 72 4.05 3.37 5.60
N HIS A 73 3.51 3.18 4.40
CA HIS A 73 4.30 3.29 3.16
C HIS A 73 4.88 4.69 2.98
N LEU A 74 4.09 5.73 3.22
CA LEU A 74 4.55 7.12 3.15
C LEU A 74 5.68 7.39 4.15
N LEU A 75 5.57 6.90 5.38
CA LEU A 75 6.64 7.05 6.38
C LEU A 75 7.95 6.40 5.91
N ILE A 76 7.89 5.20 5.32
CA ILE A 76 9.09 4.51 4.81
C ILE A 76 9.73 5.32 3.68
N ILE A 77 8.92 5.80 2.72
CA ILE A 77 9.40 6.60 1.58
C ILE A 77 10.03 7.92 2.07
N LEU A 78 9.36 8.63 2.99
CA LEU A 78 9.86 9.89 3.54
C LEU A 78 11.15 9.70 4.33
N ASN A 79 11.25 8.65 5.14
CA ASN A 79 12.46 8.34 5.88
C ASN A 79 13.62 7.95 4.95
N SER A 80 13.36 7.17 3.91
CA SER A 80 14.34 6.84 2.87
C SER A 80 14.86 8.08 2.16
N LYS A 81 13.96 8.98 1.75
CA LYS A 81 14.30 10.26 1.12
C LYS A 81 15.13 11.17 2.04
N ARG A 82 14.76 11.25 3.33
CA ARG A 82 15.50 12.04 4.33
C ARG A 82 16.92 11.53 4.52
N ARG A 83 17.14 10.21 4.54
CA ARG A 83 18.48 9.62 4.66
C ARG A 83 19.35 9.97 3.47
N ARG A 84 18.83 9.79 2.25
CA ARG A 84 19.56 10.13 1.02
C ARG A 84 20.00 11.60 0.98
N ASN A 85 19.12 12.53 1.33
CA ASN A 85 19.48 13.96 1.37
C ASN A 85 20.61 14.26 2.36
N ARG A 86 20.67 13.56 3.50
CA ARG A 86 21.75 13.76 4.49
C ARG A 86 23.09 13.22 4.00
N ASP A 87 23.09 12.19 3.16
CA ASP A 87 24.32 11.61 2.60
C ASP A 87 24.86 12.44 1.42
N GLU A 88 24.04 13.34 0.84
CA GLU A 88 24.40 14.27 -0.23
C GLU A 88 24.96 15.63 0.29
N ASP A 89 24.73 15.96 1.56
CA ASP A 89 25.23 17.16 2.27
C ASP A 89 26.59 16.90 2.96
#